data_AF-V4KJN7-F1
#
_entry.id   AF-V4KJN7-F1
#
_cell.length_a   1.000
_cell.length_b   1.000
_cell.length_c   1.000
_cell.angle_alpha   90.00
_cell.angle_beta   90.00
_cell.angle_gamma   90.00
#
_symmetry.space_group_name_H-M   'P 1'
#
loop_
_entity.id
_entity.type
_entity.pdbx_description
1 polymer ?
#
loop_
_entity_poly.entity_id
_entity_poly.type
_entity_poly.pdbx_seq_one_letter_code
_entity_poly.pdbx_strand_id
1 'polypeptide(L)'
;MDIRRRPPKPPVNPDGSYRFQKDRSPSSSDDHRRRTTIAPPPKASDALPLPLYLTNAVFFTLFFSVAYYLLHRWRDKIRYNTPLHVVTITELGALVALIASFIYLLGFFGIDFVQSFISRASGDAWDLADSNDADTNFLINDDHRLVTCSPPPPVVSVAKLSNPDPIVTESLPEEDEEIVKSVLDGAIPSYSLESRLGDCKRAASIRREALQRITGKSIEGLPLDGFDYESILGQCCEMPVGYVQIPVGIAGPLLLDGFEYSVPMATTEGCLVASTNRGCKAMYISGGATSTVLKDGMTRAPVVRFASARRAAELKFFLESPENFDTLAVVFNRSSRFARLQSVMCTLAGKNAYVRFSCSTGDAMGMNMVSKGVQNVLEFLTDDFPDMDVIGISGNYCSDKKPAAVNWIEGRGKSVVCEAVIRGEIVNKAL
;
A
#
# COMPACT_ATOMS: atom_id res chain seq x y z
N MET A 1 13.44 53.24 15.01
CA MET A 1 13.32 52.07 15.90
C MET A 1 12.65 50.98 15.08
N ASP A 2 13.20 49.84 14.71
CA ASP A 2 14.51 49.18 14.90
C ASP A 2 14.69 48.20 13.72
N ILE A 3 15.80 48.26 12.99
CA ILE A 3 16.92 47.29 12.99
C ILE A 3 16.56 45.83 12.66
N ARG A 4 16.80 45.49 11.38
CA ARG A 4 17.49 44.32 10.79
C ARG A 4 17.42 42.94 11.50
N ARG A 5 17.22 41.89 10.68
CA ARG A 5 18.27 40.90 10.32
C ARG A 5 17.86 40.02 9.11
N ARG A 6 18.65 40.09 8.04
CA ARG A 6 18.70 39.12 6.93
C ARG A 6 19.87 38.15 7.18
N PRO A 7 19.80 36.89 6.71
CA PRO A 7 20.86 35.89 6.94
C PRO A 7 22.11 36.12 6.06
N PRO A 8 23.29 35.62 6.47
CA PRO A 8 24.56 35.91 5.82
C PRO A 8 24.81 35.05 4.57
N LYS A 9 25.53 35.62 3.59
CA LYS A 9 26.08 34.94 2.41
C LYS A 9 27.48 34.37 2.70
N PRO A 10 27.90 33.28 2.03
CA PRO A 10 29.22 32.68 2.21
C PRO A 10 30.36 33.53 1.60
N PRO A 11 31.60 33.38 2.09
CA PRO A 11 32.73 34.23 1.71
C PRO A 11 33.28 33.90 0.31
N VAL A 12 33.61 34.96 -0.42
CA VAL A 12 34.32 34.96 -1.70
C VAL A 12 35.81 35.16 -1.40
N ASN A 13 36.67 34.24 -1.85
CA ASN A 13 38.12 34.45 -1.83
C ASN A 13 38.57 35.28 -3.03
N PRO A 14 39.55 36.19 -2.85
CA PRO A 14 40.08 37.01 -3.92
C PRO A 14 41.32 36.33 -4.50
N ASP A 15 41.20 35.69 -5.66
CA ASP A 15 42.26 35.81 -6.67
C ASP A 15 41.77 35.35 -8.03
N GLY A 16 41.83 36.27 -8.99
CA GLY A 16 41.58 35.99 -10.39
C GLY A 16 42.84 35.49 -11.04
N SER A 17 42.90 34.19 -11.38
CA SER A 17 43.70 33.78 -12.54
C SER A 17 43.21 32.45 -13.11
N TYR A 18 42.84 32.48 -14.38
CA TYR A 18 42.74 31.32 -15.24
C TYR A 18 44.15 30.89 -15.64
N ARG A 19 44.52 29.60 -15.46
CA ARG A 19 45.58 28.97 -16.26
C ARG A 19 45.34 27.48 -16.46
N PHE A 20 45.19 27.14 -17.73
CA PHE A 20 45.30 25.80 -18.33
C PHE A 20 46.78 25.46 -18.56
N GLN A 21 47.23 24.27 -18.16
CA GLN A 21 48.36 23.47 -18.71
C GLN A 21 48.49 22.23 -17.81
N LYS A 22 48.16 20.99 -18.21
CA LYS A 22 48.69 20.09 -19.25
C LYS A 22 50.19 19.76 -19.11
N ASP A 23 50.41 18.49 -18.75
CA ASP A 23 51.59 17.62 -18.93
C ASP A 23 52.94 18.02 -18.32
N ARG A 24 53.41 17.21 -17.36
CA ARG A 24 54.62 16.34 -17.48
C ARG A 24 55.16 15.91 -16.11
N SER A 25 55.21 14.60 -15.88
CA SER A 25 56.23 13.93 -15.05
C SER A 25 57.57 13.93 -15.84
N PRO A 26 58.78 13.74 -15.23
CA PRO A 26 59.16 12.46 -14.58
C PRO A 26 60.21 12.53 -13.43
N SER A 27 60.42 11.33 -12.84
CA SER A 27 61.65 10.81 -12.16
C SER A 27 62.12 11.49 -10.86
N SER A 28 62.66 10.81 -9.86
CA SER A 28 62.98 9.40 -9.58
C SER A 28 63.56 9.35 -8.16
N SER A 29 63.23 8.33 -7.38
CA SER A 29 64.20 7.75 -6.44
C SER A 29 63.67 6.40 -5.97
N ASP A 30 64.45 5.38 -6.32
CA ASP A 30 64.32 3.97 -5.98
C ASP A 30 64.17 3.75 -4.48
N ASP A 31 63.36 2.75 -4.11
CA ASP A 31 63.82 1.80 -3.11
C ASP A 31 63.30 0.39 -3.40
N HIS A 32 64.24 -0.54 -3.45
CA HIS A 32 64.06 -1.94 -3.77
C HIS A 32 63.53 -2.71 -2.55
N ARG A 33 62.34 -3.32 -2.64
CA ARG A 33 62.04 -4.50 -1.83
C ARG A 33 61.17 -5.53 -2.58
N ARG A 34 61.76 -6.70 -2.75
CA ARG A 34 61.22 -7.96 -3.31
C ARG A 34 59.74 -8.18 -2.95
N ARG A 35 58.91 -8.45 -3.96
CA ARG A 35 57.65 -9.20 -3.80
C ARG A 35 57.60 -10.36 -4.79
N THR A 36 57.56 -11.55 -4.20
CA THR A 36 57.23 -12.84 -4.78
C THR A 36 55.94 -12.79 -5.59
N THR A 37 56.00 -13.27 -6.82
CA THR A 37 54.85 -13.54 -7.70
C THR A 37 53.99 -14.67 -7.12
N ILE A 38 52.80 -14.35 -6.64
CA ILE A 38 51.72 -15.31 -6.40
C ILE A 38 50.73 -15.14 -7.56
N ALA A 39 50.58 -16.17 -8.39
CA ALA A 39 49.55 -16.20 -9.42
C ALA A 39 48.15 -16.18 -8.74
N PRO A 40 47.17 -15.42 -9.27
CA PRO A 40 45.83 -15.41 -8.69
C PRO A 40 45.14 -16.77 -8.87
N PRO A 41 44.27 -17.18 -7.93
CA PRO A 41 43.53 -18.44 -8.04
C PRO A 41 42.58 -18.40 -9.25
N PRO A 42 42.30 -19.57 -9.88
CA PRO A 42 41.47 -19.64 -11.08
C PRO A 42 40.07 -19.10 -10.79
N LYS A 43 39.57 -18.25 -11.69
CA LYS A 43 38.21 -17.70 -11.63
C LYS A 43 37.28 -18.62 -12.44
N ALA A 44 36.02 -18.76 -11.99
CA ALA A 44 34.98 -19.50 -12.71
C ALA A 44 34.71 -19.00 -14.15
N SER A 45 35.29 -17.85 -14.53
CA SER A 45 35.30 -17.33 -15.90
C SER A 45 36.03 -18.21 -16.92
N ASP A 46 36.88 -19.13 -16.48
CA ASP A 46 37.69 -19.98 -17.39
C ASP A 46 36.91 -21.21 -17.91
N ALA A 47 35.64 -21.40 -17.51
CA ALA A 47 34.85 -22.59 -17.81
C ALA A 47 33.93 -22.48 -19.04
N LEU A 48 33.84 -21.32 -19.71
CA LEU A 48 32.89 -21.11 -20.81
C LEU A 48 33.56 -20.53 -22.07
N PRO A 49 33.35 -21.12 -23.27
CA PRO A 49 34.03 -20.72 -24.50
C PRO A 49 33.47 -19.45 -25.16
N LEU A 50 32.63 -18.66 -24.47
CA LEU A 50 31.95 -17.48 -25.01
C LEU A 50 32.20 -16.22 -24.17
N PRO A 51 32.22 -15.01 -24.77
CA PRO A 51 32.37 -13.76 -24.03
C PRO A 51 31.32 -13.63 -22.93
N LEU A 52 31.75 -13.40 -21.68
CA LEU A 52 30.89 -13.40 -20.49
C LEU A 52 29.64 -12.51 -20.60
N TYR A 53 29.76 -11.35 -21.24
CA TYR A 53 28.62 -10.44 -21.42
C TYR A 53 27.52 -11.08 -22.29
N LEU A 54 27.91 -11.88 -23.28
CA LEU A 54 26.99 -12.54 -24.20
C LEU A 54 26.26 -13.67 -23.49
N THR A 55 26.99 -14.48 -22.71
CA THR A 55 26.41 -15.56 -21.91
C THR A 55 25.42 -15.01 -20.89
N ASN A 56 25.75 -13.91 -20.20
CA ASN A 56 24.84 -13.26 -19.26
C ASN A 56 23.59 -12.69 -19.94
N ALA A 57 23.74 -12.03 -21.08
CA ALA A 57 22.60 -11.53 -21.85
C ALA A 57 21.66 -12.68 -22.26
N VAL A 58 22.21 -13.81 -22.69
CA VAL A 58 21.43 -15.01 -23.05
C VAL A 58 20.68 -15.57 -21.83
N PHE A 59 21.34 -15.80 -20.69
CA PHE A 59 20.66 -16.38 -19.54
C PHE A 59 19.66 -15.42 -18.87
N PHE A 60 19.94 -14.11 -18.89
CA PHE A 60 19.01 -13.11 -18.40
C PHE A 60 17.76 -13.04 -19.27
N THR A 61 17.93 -12.95 -20.59
CA THR A 61 16.80 -12.96 -21.54
C THR A 61 16.02 -14.28 -21.51
N LEU A 62 16.71 -15.41 -21.38
CA LEU A 62 16.08 -16.72 -21.21
C LEU A 62 15.24 -16.77 -19.92
N PHE A 63 15.77 -16.31 -18.78
CA PHE A 63 15.05 -16.30 -17.51
C PHE A 63 13.74 -15.50 -17.61
N PHE A 64 13.80 -14.25 -18.09
CA PHE A 64 12.60 -13.40 -18.15
C PHE A 64 11.60 -13.85 -19.20
N SER A 65 12.06 -14.35 -20.35
CA SER A 65 11.15 -14.86 -21.40
C SER A 65 10.41 -16.13 -20.97
N VAL A 66 11.12 -17.05 -20.29
CA VAL A 66 10.55 -18.29 -19.78
C VAL A 66 9.63 -18.03 -18.57
N ALA A 67 10.01 -17.13 -17.66
CA ALA A 67 9.15 -16.69 -16.56
C ALA A 67 7.86 -16.05 -17.09
N TYR A 68 7.96 -15.17 -18.09
CA TYR A 68 6.80 -14.56 -18.73
C TYR A 68 5.87 -15.59 -19.38
N TYR A 69 6.44 -16.56 -20.10
CA TYR A 69 5.69 -17.67 -20.69
C TYR A 69 4.92 -18.48 -19.64
N LEU A 70 5.57 -18.87 -18.54
CA LEU A 70 4.95 -19.65 -17.46
C LEU A 70 3.84 -18.87 -16.76
N LEU A 71 4.04 -17.57 -16.49
CA LEU A 71 3.01 -16.71 -15.91
C LEU A 71 1.78 -16.58 -16.83
N HIS A 72 1.99 -16.45 -18.14
CA HIS A 72 0.88 -16.42 -19.09
C HIS A 72 0.11 -17.74 -19.12
N ARG A 73 0.82 -18.87 -19.12
CA ARG A 73 0.19 -20.20 -19.11
C ARG A 73 -0.56 -20.49 -17.83
N TRP A 74 -0.02 -20.13 -16.67
CA TRP A 74 -0.73 -20.26 -15.40
C TRP A 74 -1.97 -19.37 -15.35
N ARG A 75 -1.90 -18.14 -15.88
CA ARG A 75 -3.08 -17.27 -16.03
C ARG A 75 -4.16 -17.92 -16.90
N ASP A 76 -3.78 -18.55 -18.01
CA ASP A 76 -4.72 -19.25 -18.88
C ASP A 76 -5.35 -20.47 -18.17
N LYS A 77 -4.55 -21.26 -17.43
CA LYS A 77 -5.07 -22.38 -16.63
C LYS A 77 -6.07 -21.94 -15.56
N ILE A 78 -5.79 -20.84 -14.88
CA ILE A 78 -6.73 -20.23 -13.91
C ILE A 78 -8.02 -19.80 -14.61
N ARG A 79 -7.94 -19.23 -15.81
CA ARG A 79 -9.10 -18.79 -16.59
C ARG A 79 -9.98 -19.96 -17.06
N TYR A 80 -9.38 -21.10 -17.39
CA TYR A 80 -10.08 -22.28 -17.90
C TYR A 80 -10.24 -23.40 -16.86
N ASN A 81 -10.12 -23.09 -15.57
CA ASN A 81 -10.24 -24.06 -14.45
C ASN A 81 -9.42 -25.34 -14.63
N THR A 82 -8.25 -25.23 -15.28
CA THR A 82 -7.34 -26.37 -15.46
C THR A 82 -6.44 -26.46 -14.23
N PRO A 83 -6.32 -27.63 -13.56
CA PRO A 83 -5.48 -27.75 -12.37
C PRO A 83 -4.01 -27.41 -12.67
N LEU A 84 -3.39 -26.59 -11.82
CA LEU A 84 -2.02 -26.09 -12.04
C LEU A 84 -0.94 -27.20 -12.02
N HIS A 85 -1.23 -28.32 -11.33
CA HIS A 85 -0.33 -29.48 -11.28
C HIS A 85 -0.30 -30.29 -12.59
N VAL A 86 -1.24 -30.06 -13.51
CA VAL A 86 -1.24 -30.71 -14.83
C VAL A 86 -0.29 -29.94 -15.73
N VAL A 87 0.98 -30.37 -15.80
CA VAL A 87 2.05 -29.69 -16.54
C VAL A 87 2.22 -30.33 -17.94
N THR A 88 2.17 -29.51 -18.98
CA THR A 88 2.46 -29.93 -20.36
C THR A 88 3.96 -30.07 -20.60
N ILE A 89 4.37 -30.82 -21.64
CA ILE A 89 5.79 -31.02 -21.97
C ILE A 89 6.52 -29.68 -22.20
N THR A 90 5.84 -28.70 -22.80
CA THR A 90 6.38 -27.35 -23.02
C THR A 90 6.55 -26.56 -21.72
N GLU A 91 5.62 -26.68 -20.78
CA GLU A 91 5.73 -26.06 -19.45
C GLU A 91 6.80 -26.74 -18.59
N LEU A 92 6.96 -28.06 -18.71
CA LEU A 92 8.03 -28.79 -18.03
C LEU A 92 9.40 -28.35 -18.54
N GLY A 93 9.55 -28.22 -19.87
CA GLY A 93 10.77 -27.67 -20.47
C GLY A 93 11.06 -26.23 -20.03
N ALA A 94 10.01 -25.39 -19.94
CA ALA A 94 10.12 -24.03 -19.42
C ALA A 94 10.52 -24.01 -17.93
N LEU A 95 9.96 -24.87 -17.08
CA LEU A 95 10.35 -24.95 -15.67
C LEU A 95 11.82 -25.36 -15.50
N VAL A 96 12.28 -26.35 -16.28
CA VAL A 96 13.70 -26.77 -16.27
C VAL A 96 14.60 -25.62 -16.75
N ALA A 97 14.25 -24.92 -17.82
CA ALA A 97 15.00 -23.77 -18.32
C ALA A 97 15.02 -22.60 -17.33
N LEU A 98 13.92 -22.38 -16.60
CA LEU A 98 13.82 -21.36 -15.55
C LEU A 98 14.76 -21.70 -14.38
N ILE A 99 14.76 -22.95 -13.91
CA ILE A 99 15.65 -23.40 -12.83
C ILE A 99 17.11 -23.31 -13.27
N ALA A 100 17.44 -23.77 -14.48
CA ALA A 100 18.81 -23.72 -15.01
C ALA A 100 19.31 -22.27 -15.15
N SER A 101 18.50 -21.36 -15.69
CA SER A 101 18.85 -19.95 -15.80
C SER A 101 18.93 -19.25 -14.44
N PHE A 102 18.06 -19.62 -13.49
CA PHE A 102 18.13 -19.12 -12.12
C PHE A 102 19.42 -19.56 -11.40
N ILE A 103 19.81 -20.83 -11.51
CA ILE A 103 21.07 -21.35 -10.94
C ILE A 103 22.26 -20.62 -11.57
N TYR A 104 22.25 -20.40 -12.89
CA TYR A 104 23.30 -19.62 -13.56
C TYR A 104 23.38 -18.19 -13.02
N LEU A 105 22.25 -17.49 -12.93
CA LEU A 105 22.20 -16.11 -12.45
C LEU A 105 22.61 -16.02 -10.97
N LEU A 106 22.22 -16.99 -10.13
CA LEU A 106 22.65 -17.05 -8.74
C LEU A 106 24.14 -17.37 -8.61
N GLY A 107 24.69 -18.26 -9.44
CA GLY A 107 26.12 -18.56 -9.46
C GLY A 107 26.95 -17.38 -9.98
N PHE A 108 26.46 -16.65 -10.98
CA PHE A 108 27.20 -15.55 -11.59
C PHE A 108 27.09 -14.24 -10.78
N PHE A 109 25.90 -13.88 -10.29
CA PHE A 109 25.70 -12.67 -9.48
C PHE A 109 25.86 -12.90 -7.97
N GLY A 110 25.70 -14.14 -7.50
CA GLY A 110 25.75 -14.46 -6.07
C GLY A 110 27.16 -14.69 -5.51
N ILE A 111 28.18 -14.95 -6.35
CA ILE A 111 29.55 -15.13 -5.85
C ILE A 111 30.12 -13.83 -5.26
N ASP A 112 29.88 -12.68 -5.90
CA ASP A 112 30.30 -11.37 -5.33
C ASP A 112 29.53 -11.04 -4.04
N PHE A 113 28.26 -11.45 -3.95
CA PHE A 113 27.43 -11.27 -2.76
C PHE A 113 27.90 -12.15 -1.58
N VAL A 114 28.28 -13.40 -1.83
CA VAL A 114 28.77 -14.34 -0.81
C VAL A 114 30.22 -14.05 -0.42
N GLN A 115 31.10 -13.66 -1.37
CA GLN A 115 32.48 -13.22 -1.05
C GLN A 115 32.50 -11.94 -0.22
N SER A 116 31.59 -10.99 -0.47
CA SER A 116 31.40 -9.79 0.38
C SER A 116 31.05 -10.15 1.83
N PHE A 117 30.23 -11.19 2.03
CA PHE A 117 29.85 -11.68 3.35
C PHE A 117 30.98 -12.40 4.08
N ILE A 118 31.76 -13.23 3.37
CA ILE A 118 32.90 -13.95 3.94
C ILE A 118 34.07 -12.99 4.25
N SER A 119 34.30 -11.99 3.40
CA SER A 119 35.35 -10.98 3.62
C SER A 119 35.07 -10.08 4.82
N ARG A 120 33.79 -9.89 5.19
CA ARG A 120 33.38 -9.20 6.44
C ARG A 120 33.53 -10.08 7.68
N ALA A 121 33.55 -11.41 7.53
CA ALA A 121 33.69 -12.35 8.64
C ALA A 121 35.16 -12.63 9.01
N SER A 122 36.13 -12.31 8.15
CA SER A 122 37.56 -12.56 8.37
C SER A 122 38.37 -11.33 8.84
N GLY A 123 37.72 -10.20 9.13
CA GLY A 123 38.38 -8.95 9.54
C GLY A 123 38.61 -8.76 11.05
N ASP A 124 38.00 -9.59 11.92
CA ASP A 124 38.02 -9.42 13.37
C ASP A 124 38.95 -10.41 14.09
N ALA A 125 40.22 -10.46 13.66
CA ALA A 125 41.23 -11.16 14.45
C ALA A 125 42.59 -10.45 14.33
N TRP A 126 43.03 -9.92 15.48
CA TRP A 126 44.35 -9.36 15.80
C TRP A 126 44.59 -7.90 15.41
N ASP A 127 44.37 -6.99 16.38
CA ASP A 127 45.43 -6.08 16.85
C ASP A 127 45.07 -5.52 18.24
N LEU A 128 45.65 -6.15 19.27
CA LEU A 128 45.75 -5.64 20.64
C LEU A 128 47.12 -4.96 20.77
N ALA A 129 47.14 -3.64 20.95
CA ALA A 129 48.24 -2.92 21.60
C ALA A 129 47.79 -1.52 22.07
N ASP A 130 47.77 -1.38 23.41
CA ASP A 130 47.97 -0.20 24.26
C ASP A 130 47.66 1.23 23.77
N SER A 131 46.77 1.91 24.51
CA SER A 131 47.13 3.12 25.27
C SER A 131 46.01 3.56 26.23
N ASN A 132 46.36 3.67 27.51
CA ASN A 132 45.61 4.31 28.61
C ASN A 132 45.15 5.74 28.28
N ASP A 133 43.93 6.13 28.71
CA ASP A 133 43.76 7.04 29.87
C ASP A 133 42.28 7.37 30.18
N ALA A 134 41.97 7.20 31.47
CA ALA A 134 41.15 7.99 32.39
C ALA A 134 39.70 8.44 32.04
N ASP A 135 38.79 7.90 32.85
CA ASP A 135 37.73 8.59 33.61
C ASP A 135 36.64 9.40 32.89
N THR A 136 35.43 8.82 32.86
CA THR A 136 34.25 9.53 33.40
C THR A 136 33.16 8.54 33.83
N ASN A 137 33.10 8.29 35.14
CA ASN A 137 31.95 7.68 35.81
C ASN A 137 30.80 8.69 35.89
N PHE A 138 29.61 8.33 35.41
CA PHE A 138 28.37 8.74 36.06
C PHE A 138 27.36 7.59 36.04
N LEU A 139 27.01 7.18 37.25
CA LEU A 139 26.04 6.18 37.66
C LEU A 139 24.64 6.46 37.07
N ILE A 140 24.05 5.46 36.41
CA ILE A 140 22.59 5.32 36.29
C ILE A 140 22.23 3.90 36.71
N ASN A 141 21.50 3.84 37.83
CA ASN A 141 20.84 2.72 38.50
C ASN A 141 20.64 1.43 37.70
N ASP A 142 21.21 0.35 38.25
CA ASP A 142 20.70 -1.01 38.13
C ASP A 142 19.30 -1.11 38.76
N ASP A 143 18.27 -1.07 37.93
CA ASP A 143 16.95 -1.60 38.28
C ASP A 143 16.29 -2.22 37.04
N HIS A 144 17.02 -3.12 36.37
CA HIS A 144 16.42 -4.08 35.46
C HIS A 144 16.14 -5.37 36.22
N ARG A 145 14.99 -5.40 36.89
CA ARG A 145 14.29 -6.67 37.15
C ARG A 145 14.12 -7.37 35.81
N LEU A 146 14.92 -8.41 35.60
CA LEU A 146 14.69 -9.45 34.62
C LEU A 146 13.28 -10.00 34.86
N VAL A 147 12.30 -9.50 34.10
CA VAL A 147 11.05 -10.22 33.89
C VAL A 147 11.42 -11.39 32.99
N THR A 148 11.90 -12.47 33.61
CA THR A 148 11.89 -13.79 33.00
C THR A 148 10.42 -14.14 32.80
N CYS A 149 9.91 -13.96 31.57
CA CYS A 149 8.62 -14.51 31.20
C CYS A 149 8.67 -16.02 31.42
N SER A 150 7.74 -16.54 32.22
CA SER A 150 7.44 -17.97 32.28
C SER A 150 7.20 -18.51 30.86
N PRO A 151 7.56 -19.78 30.58
CA PRO A 151 7.32 -20.35 29.26
C PRO A 151 5.83 -20.25 28.92
N PRO A 152 5.48 -19.96 27.65
CA PRO A 152 4.09 -19.94 27.24
C PRO A 152 3.47 -21.31 27.50
N PRO A 153 2.18 -21.39 27.88
CA PRO A 153 1.47 -22.66 27.93
C PRO A 153 1.60 -23.34 26.55
N PRO A 154 1.61 -24.68 26.50
CA PRO A 154 1.81 -25.41 25.25
C PRO A 154 0.80 -24.92 24.23
N VAL A 155 1.31 -24.50 23.07
CA VAL A 155 0.53 -24.13 21.90
C VAL A 155 -0.47 -25.25 21.65
N VAL A 156 -1.76 -24.98 21.84
CA VAL A 156 -2.80 -25.87 21.33
C VAL A 156 -2.55 -25.98 19.84
N SER A 157 -2.12 -27.16 19.41
CA SER A 157 -1.86 -27.45 18.02
C SER A 157 -3.10 -27.05 17.24
N VAL A 158 -2.98 -26.03 16.38
CA VAL A 158 -4.00 -25.78 15.36
C VAL A 158 -4.09 -27.08 14.57
N ALA A 159 -5.21 -27.78 14.76
CA ALA A 159 -5.46 -29.05 14.10
C ALA A 159 -5.28 -28.83 12.60
N LYS A 160 -4.54 -29.74 11.95
CA LYS A 160 -4.62 -29.88 10.50
C LYS A 160 -6.09 -29.99 10.15
N LEU A 161 -6.56 -29.12 9.25
CA LEU A 161 -7.91 -29.17 8.71
C LEU A 161 -8.15 -30.59 8.18
N SER A 162 -8.91 -31.39 8.92
CA SER A 162 -9.40 -32.69 8.48
C SER A 162 -10.36 -32.46 7.30
N ASN A 163 -10.53 -33.48 6.46
CA ASN A 163 -11.53 -33.50 5.40
C ASN A 163 -12.88 -32.99 5.96
N PRO A 164 -13.69 -32.25 5.18
CA PRO A 164 -14.93 -31.68 5.68
C PRO A 164 -15.78 -32.81 6.27
N ASP A 165 -16.00 -32.74 7.57
CA ASP A 165 -16.94 -33.60 8.25
C ASP A 165 -18.32 -33.42 7.59
N PRO A 166 -19.14 -34.48 7.50
CA PRO A 166 -20.52 -34.34 7.04
C PRO A 166 -21.20 -33.23 7.85
N ILE A 167 -22.04 -32.42 7.20
CA ILE A 167 -22.77 -31.31 7.83
C ILE A 167 -23.59 -31.90 9.00
N VAL A 168 -23.04 -31.83 10.22
CA VAL A 168 -23.78 -32.14 11.44
C VAL A 168 -24.47 -30.84 11.81
N THR A 169 -25.65 -30.63 11.25
CA THR A 169 -26.52 -29.53 11.65
C THR A 169 -26.97 -29.82 13.08
N GLU A 170 -26.54 -29.01 14.06
CA GLU A 170 -27.30 -28.93 15.30
C GLU A 170 -28.75 -28.60 14.93
N SER A 171 -29.70 -29.34 15.50
CA SER A 171 -31.11 -29.16 15.15
C SER A 171 -31.53 -27.74 15.51
N LEU A 172 -31.77 -26.92 14.48
CA LEU A 172 -32.32 -25.58 14.66
C LEU A 172 -33.71 -25.67 15.31
N PRO A 173 -34.16 -24.62 16.02
CA PRO A 173 -35.56 -24.52 16.42
C PRO A 173 -36.49 -24.73 15.23
N GLU A 174 -37.62 -25.42 15.41
CA GLU A 174 -38.56 -25.74 14.33
C GLU A 174 -38.99 -24.50 13.53
N GLU A 175 -39.19 -23.37 14.22
CA GLU A 175 -39.53 -22.09 13.59
C GLU A 175 -38.41 -21.60 12.63
N ASP A 176 -37.15 -21.73 13.03
CA ASP A 176 -36.01 -21.32 12.20
C ASP A 176 -35.86 -22.26 10.99
N GLU A 177 -36.13 -23.55 11.16
CA GLU A 177 -36.12 -24.54 10.10
C GLU A 177 -37.17 -24.22 9.00
N GLU A 178 -38.38 -23.82 9.41
CA GLU A 178 -39.43 -23.39 8.49
C GLU A 178 -39.05 -22.10 7.73
N ILE A 179 -38.41 -21.15 8.41
CA ILE A 179 -37.95 -19.90 7.79
C ILE A 179 -36.80 -20.20 6.81
N VAL A 180 -35.84 -21.04 7.19
CA VAL A 180 -34.75 -21.49 6.30
C VAL A 180 -35.35 -22.11 5.04
N LYS A 181 -36.29 -23.04 5.18
CA LYS A 181 -36.98 -23.66 4.04
C LYS A 181 -37.69 -22.63 3.16
N SER A 182 -38.39 -21.66 3.77
CA SER A 182 -39.05 -20.58 3.05
C SER A 182 -38.08 -19.67 2.29
N VAL A 183 -36.86 -19.48 2.80
CA VAL A 183 -35.78 -18.76 2.11
C VAL A 183 -35.24 -19.60 0.94
N LEU A 184 -35.03 -20.90 1.13
CA LEU A 184 -34.57 -21.83 0.09
C LEU A 184 -35.55 -21.93 -1.09
N ASP A 185 -36.84 -22.03 -0.78
CA ASP A 185 -37.92 -22.11 -1.76
C ASP A 185 -38.21 -20.74 -2.43
N GLY A 186 -37.55 -19.67 -1.99
CA GLY A 186 -37.70 -18.32 -2.53
C GLY A 186 -38.97 -17.58 -2.09
N ALA A 187 -39.75 -18.15 -1.17
CA ALA A 187 -40.95 -17.52 -0.61
C ALA A 187 -40.62 -16.29 0.25
N ILE A 188 -39.50 -16.32 0.98
CA ILE A 188 -38.98 -15.19 1.75
C ILE A 188 -37.65 -14.70 1.14
N PRO A 189 -37.57 -13.46 0.64
CA PRO A 189 -36.30 -12.90 0.19
C PRO A 189 -35.33 -12.72 1.35
N SER A 190 -34.10 -13.23 1.20
CA SER A 190 -33.07 -13.21 2.26
C SER A 190 -32.72 -11.81 2.79
N TYR A 191 -32.75 -10.79 1.94
CA TYR A 191 -32.48 -9.41 2.34
C TYR A 191 -33.56 -8.79 3.25
N SER A 192 -34.73 -9.44 3.39
CA SER A 192 -35.85 -8.96 4.21
C SER A 192 -35.88 -9.53 5.62
N LEU A 193 -34.97 -10.47 5.95
CA LEU A 193 -34.99 -11.21 7.21
C LEU A 193 -34.87 -10.30 8.43
N GLU A 194 -33.96 -9.32 8.40
CA GLU A 194 -33.77 -8.36 9.50
C GLU A 194 -35.09 -7.61 9.82
N SER A 195 -35.78 -7.13 8.77
CA SER A 195 -37.04 -6.40 8.92
C SER A 195 -38.22 -7.27 9.36
N ARG A 196 -38.23 -8.56 9.01
CA ARG A 196 -39.32 -9.50 9.36
C ARG A 196 -39.17 -10.08 10.75
N LEU A 197 -37.94 -10.43 11.13
CA LEU A 197 -37.63 -11.11 12.38
C LEU A 197 -37.42 -10.13 13.53
N GLY A 198 -37.00 -8.90 13.25
CA GLY A 198 -36.67 -7.91 14.27
C GLY A 198 -35.41 -8.23 15.07
N ASP A 199 -34.67 -9.26 14.68
CA ASP A 199 -33.42 -9.72 15.29
C ASP A 199 -32.38 -9.93 14.19
N CYS A 200 -31.34 -9.07 14.17
CA CYS A 200 -30.36 -9.09 13.09
C CYS A 200 -29.40 -10.28 13.20
N LYS A 201 -29.12 -10.75 14.42
CA LYS A 201 -28.28 -11.92 14.66
C LYS A 201 -29.01 -13.19 14.19
N ARG A 202 -30.28 -13.36 14.56
CA ARG A 202 -31.12 -14.47 14.10
C ARG A 202 -31.26 -14.45 12.58
N ALA A 203 -31.47 -13.29 11.97
CA ALA A 203 -31.49 -13.12 10.52
C ALA A 203 -30.19 -13.59 9.85
N ALA A 204 -29.03 -13.21 10.40
CA ALA A 204 -27.73 -13.67 9.92
C ALA A 204 -27.54 -15.19 10.08
N SER A 205 -28.01 -15.78 11.18
CA SER A 205 -27.99 -17.23 11.43
C SER A 205 -28.80 -18.01 10.39
N ILE A 206 -30.06 -17.63 10.17
CA ILE A 206 -30.95 -18.27 9.18
C ILE A 206 -30.36 -18.13 7.78
N ARG A 207 -29.86 -16.95 7.44
CA ARG A 207 -29.20 -16.72 6.13
C ARG A 207 -27.97 -17.60 5.96
N ARG A 208 -27.13 -17.70 6.99
CA ARG A 208 -25.96 -18.56 6.99
C ARG A 208 -26.35 -20.01 6.74
N GLU A 209 -27.36 -20.52 7.44
CA GLU A 209 -27.82 -21.90 7.24
C GLU A 209 -28.38 -22.13 5.83
N ALA A 210 -29.24 -21.23 5.34
CA ALA A 210 -29.76 -21.30 3.99
C ALA A 210 -28.61 -21.32 2.96
N LEU A 211 -27.57 -20.50 3.15
CA LEU A 211 -26.40 -20.47 2.27
C LEU A 211 -25.61 -21.79 2.30
N GLN A 212 -25.43 -22.42 3.46
CA GLN A 212 -24.78 -23.73 3.57
C GLN A 212 -25.54 -24.79 2.77
N ARG A 213 -26.87 -24.81 2.88
CA ARG A 213 -27.73 -25.76 2.15
C ARG A 213 -27.76 -25.52 0.65
N ILE A 214 -27.84 -24.25 0.21
CA ILE A 214 -27.79 -23.88 -1.22
C ILE A 214 -26.46 -24.30 -1.85
N THR A 215 -25.36 -24.08 -1.14
CA THR A 215 -24.01 -24.32 -1.70
C THR A 215 -23.52 -25.75 -1.49
N GLY A 216 -24.12 -26.50 -0.57
CA GLY A 216 -23.62 -27.79 -0.10
C GLY A 216 -22.26 -27.69 0.59
N LYS A 217 -21.85 -26.50 1.05
CA LYS A 217 -20.54 -26.24 1.65
C LYS A 217 -20.70 -25.73 3.07
N SER A 218 -19.87 -26.25 3.97
CA SER A 218 -19.75 -25.74 5.34
C SER A 218 -19.13 -24.34 5.34
N ILE A 219 -19.65 -23.46 6.22
CA ILE A 219 -19.11 -22.13 6.51
C ILE A 219 -18.45 -22.12 7.91
N GLU A 220 -18.14 -23.31 8.43
CA GLU A 220 -17.36 -23.49 9.65
C GLU A 220 -16.05 -22.65 9.61
N GLY A 221 -15.71 -22.04 10.74
CA GLY A 221 -14.58 -21.12 10.85
C GLY A 221 -14.91 -19.65 10.58
N LEU A 222 -16.09 -19.32 10.04
CA LEU A 222 -16.60 -17.94 10.03
C LEU A 222 -17.44 -17.70 11.29
N PRO A 223 -17.01 -16.88 12.25
CA PRO A 223 -17.78 -16.64 13.47
C PRO A 223 -19.11 -15.95 13.21
N LEU A 224 -20.10 -16.25 14.06
CA LEU A 224 -21.40 -15.59 14.10
C LEU A 224 -21.59 -14.81 15.41
N ASP A 225 -21.19 -15.38 16.54
CA ASP A 225 -21.34 -14.78 17.87
C ASP A 225 -20.32 -13.67 18.16
N GLY A 226 -20.63 -12.81 19.14
CA GLY A 226 -19.73 -11.76 19.61
C GLY A 226 -19.69 -10.51 18.72
N PHE A 227 -20.64 -10.35 17.80
CA PHE A 227 -20.78 -9.20 16.92
C PHE A 227 -22.16 -8.55 17.07
N ASP A 228 -22.19 -7.21 17.12
CA ASP A 228 -23.40 -6.40 17.15
C ASP A 228 -23.91 -6.17 15.72
N TYR A 229 -24.87 -7.00 15.29
CA TYR A 229 -25.41 -6.95 13.93
C TYR A 229 -26.35 -5.76 13.72
N GLU A 230 -26.97 -5.26 14.78
CA GLU A 230 -27.81 -4.08 14.75
C GLU A 230 -26.99 -2.84 14.36
N SER A 231 -25.73 -2.75 14.79
CA SER A 231 -24.84 -1.63 14.47
C SER A 231 -24.51 -1.48 12.97
N ILE A 232 -24.59 -2.55 12.17
CA ILE A 232 -24.26 -2.51 10.73
C ILE A 232 -25.48 -2.32 9.83
N LEU A 233 -26.70 -2.53 10.36
CA LEU A 233 -27.93 -2.56 9.59
C LEU A 233 -28.18 -1.21 8.90
N GLY A 234 -28.28 -1.25 7.57
CA GLY A 234 -28.55 -0.06 6.74
C GLY A 234 -27.40 0.95 6.68
N GLN A 235 -26.21 0.59 7.19
CA GLN A 235 -25.06 1.50 7.28
C GLN A 235 -23.79 0.91 6.63
N CYS A 236 -23.44 -0.33 6.97
CA CYS A 236 -22.11 -0.87 6.71
C CYS A 236 -22.09 -2.09 5.78
N CYS A 237 -23.04 -3.02 5.95
CA CYS A 237 -23.07 -4.26 5.18
C CYS A 237 -24.49 -4.80 5.08
N GLU A 238 -24.87 -5.27 3.89
CA GLU A 238 -26.12 -5.96 3.64
C GLU A 238 -25.95 -7.48 3.71
N MET A 239 -27.01 -8.18 4.10
CA MET A 239 -27.08 -9.65 4.11
C MET A 239 -25.91 -10.34 4.84
N PRO A 240 -25.58 -9.98 6.09
CA PRO A 240 -24.49 -10.61 6.84
C PRO A 240 -24.73 -12.10 7.10
N VAL A 241 -23.65 -12.90 7.08
CA VAL A 241 -23.64 -14.34 7.42
C VAL A 241 -22.60 -14.70 8.49
N GLY A 242 -22.00 -13.67 9.09
CA GLY A 242 -20.86 -13.74 10.00
C GLY A 242 -19.92 -12.57 9.77
N TYR A 243 -18.71 -12.66 10.32
CA TYR A 243 -17.66 -11.65 10.15
C TYR A 243 -16.27 -12.31 10.06
N VAL A 244 -15.30 -11.61 9.47
CA VAL A 244 -13.92 -12.09 9.36
C VAL A 244 -13.07 -11.47 10.46
N GLN A 245 -12.39 -12.31 11.24
CA GLN A 245 -11.41 -11.87 12.24
C GLN A 245 -10.06 -11.59 11.57
N ILE A 246 -9.52 -10.38 11.76
CA ILE A 246 -8.20 -10.00 11.25
C ILE A 246 -7.29 -9.71 12.45
N PRO A 247 -6.09 -10.33 12.54
CA PRO A 247 -5.15 -10.04 13.62
C PRO A 247 -4.78 -8.55 13.65
N VAL A 248 -4.74 -7.95 14.84
CA VAL A 248 -4.37 -6.55 15.05
C VAL A 248 -3.11 -6.49 15.91
N GLY A 249 -2.03 -5.95 15.33
CA GLY A 249 -0.79 -5.64 16.04
C GLY A 249 -0.66 -4.14 16.35
N ILE A 250 0.27 -3.79 17.23
CA ILE A 250 0.63 -2.40 17.54
C ILE A 250 2.08 -2.15 17.10
N ALA A 251 2.31 -1.08 16.36
CA ALA A 251 3.64 -0.55 16.06
C ALA A 251 3.84 0.80 16.77
N GLY A 252 4.96 0.99 17.46
CA GLY A 252 5.28 2.26 18.11
C GLY A 252 6.28 2.17 19.28
N PRO A 253 6.52 3.29 19.98
CA PRO A 253 5.91 4.60 19.73
C PRO A 253 6.41 5.25 18.43
N LEU A 254 5.49 5.82 17.66
CA LEU A 254 5.78 6.72 16.54
C LEU A 254 5.81 8.15 17.09
N LEU A 255 6.99 8.75 17.20
CA LEU A 255 7.14 10.16 17.54
C LEU A 255 6.95 11.01 16.28
N LEU A 256 5.82 11.71 16.19
CA LEU A 256 5.42 12.52 15.04
C LEU A 256 4.88 13.87 15.53
N ASP A 257 5.43 14.97 15.01
CA ASP A 257 5.01 16.34 15.35
C ASP A 257 5.03 16.65 16.86
N GLY A 258 5.94 16.02 17.59
CA GLY A 258 6.09 16.14 19.05
C GLY A 258 5.15 15.25 19.88
N PHE A 259 4.33 14.43 19.23
CA PHE A 259 3.39 13.51 19.89
C PHE A 259 3.80 12.05 19.68
N GLU A 260 3.55 11.21 20.68
CA GLU A 260 3.79 9.76 20.59
C GLU A 260 2.50 9.02 20.26
N TYR A 261 2.56 8.15 19.25
CA TYR A 261 1.43 7.34 18.80
C TYR A 261 1.74 5.84 18.88
N SER A 262 0.76 5.08 19.36
CA SER A 262 0.68 3.62 19.18
C SER A 262 -0.22 3.33 17.98
N VAL A 263 0.36 2.81 16.89
CA VAL A 263 -0.34 2.64 15.61
C VAL A 263 -0.94 1.23 15.52
N PRO A 264 -2.27 1.08 15.55
CA PRO A 264 -2.92 -0.21 15.32
C PRO A 264 -2.86 -0.61 13.85
N MET A 265 -2.48 -1.85 13.58
CA MET A 265 -2.35 -2.42 12.23
C MET A 265 -3.09 -3.75 12.14
N ALA A 266 -4.16 -3.80 11.37
CA ALA A 266 -4.88 -5.03 11.05
C ALA A 266 -4.28 -5.68 9.79
N THR A 267 -3.65 -6.85 9.92
CA THR A 267 -2.99 -7.53 8.79
C THR A 267 -2.84 -9.03 9.03
N THR A 268 -2.79 -9.79 7.95
CA THR A 268 -2.37 -11.21 7.94
C THR A 268 -0.97 -11.40 7.35
N GLU A 269 -0.34 -10.32 6.88
CA GLU A 269 1.01 -10.35 6.31
C GLU A 269 2.06 -10.48 7.42
N GLY A 270 2.84 -11.57 7.36
CA GLY A 270 3.94 -11.80 8.28
C GLY A 270 5.00 -10.71 8.19
N CYS A 271 5.68 -10.43 9.30
CA CYS A 271 6.74 -9.41 9.43
C CYS A 271 6.32 -7.94 9.19
N LEU A 272 5.14 -7.64 8.66
CA LEU A 272 4.72 -6.26 8.37
C LEU A 272 4.73 -5.38 9.64
N VAL A 273 4.05 -5.81 10.71
CA VAL A 273 3.99 -5.05 11.97
C VAL A 273 5.38 -4.91 12.59
N ALA A 274 6.17 -5.98 12.60
CA ALA A 274 7.51 -5.97 13.17
C ALA A 274 8.46 -5.02 12.41
N SER A 275 8.37 -5.02 11.07
CA SER A 275 9.14 -4.12 10.20
C SER A 275 8.75 -2.66 10.42
N THR A 276 7.45 -2.35 10.46
CA THR A 276 6.95 -1.00 10.79
C THR A 276 7.40 -0.55 12.18
N ASN A 277 7.37 -1.45 13.17
CA ASN A 277 7.83 -1.16 14.53
C ASN A 277 9.34 -0.85 14.58
N ARG A 278 10.15 -1.58 13.82
CA ARG A 278 11.59 -1.31 13.64
C ARG A 278 11.82 0.09 13.05
N GLY A 279 11.04 0.47 12.04
CA GLY A 279 11.05 1.83 11.47
C GLY A 279 10.70 2.91 12.50
N CYS A 280 9.62 2.71 13.27
CA CYS A 280 9.22 3.62 14.35
C CYS A 280 10.35 3.79 15.37
N LYS A 281 11.02 2.70 15.77
CA LYS A 281 12.15 2.74 16.71
C LYS A 281 13.33 3.55 16.18
N ALA A 282 13.70 3.36 14.91
CA ALA A 282 14.79 4.11 14.28
C ALA A 282 14.48 5.61 14.21
N MET A 283 13.26 5.96 13.84
CA MET A 283 12.78 7.34 13.82
C MET A 283 12.75 7.97 15.23
N TYR A 284 12.20 7.26 16.21
CA TYR A 284 12.06 7.74 17.59
C TYR A 284 13.41 8.11 18.20
N ILE A 285 14.41 7.20 18.11
CA ILE A 285 15.76 7.46 18.64
C ILE A 285 16.44 8.62 17.89
N SER A 286 16.07 8.85 16.63
CA SER A 286 16.63 9.92 15.82
C SER A 286 15.97 11.28 16.03
N GLY A 287 14.96 11.38 16.91
CA GLY A 287 14.28 12.63 17.24
C GLY A 287 12.88 12.77 16.64
N GLY A 288 12.34 11.72 16.02
CA GLY A 288 10.98 11.69 15.46
C GLY A 288 10.89 12.18 14.02
N ALA A 289 9.64 12.32 13.57
CA ALA A 289 9.29 12.88 12.27
C ALA A 289 8.46 14.16 12.40
N THR A 290 8.43 14.93 11.32
CA THR A 290 7.54 16.08 11.15
C THR A 290 6.67 15.88 9.92
N SER A 291 5.39 16.24 10.01
CA SER A 291 4.45 16.14 8.91
C SER A 291 3.67 17.44 8.66
N THR A 292 3.10 17.56 7.47
CA THR A 292 2.24 18.70 7.11
C THR A 292 1.16 18.27 6.13
N VAL A 293 -0.07 18.70 6.37
CA VAL A 293 -1.19 18.56 5.44
C VAL A 293 -1.17 19.73 4.45
N LEU A 294 -0.98 19.41 3.17
CA LEU A 294 -0.86 20.39 2.09
C LEU A 294 -2.20 20.72 1.44
N LYS A 295 -3.12 19.74 1.41
CA LYS A 295 -4.45 19.87 0.82
C LYS A 295 -5.44 18.96 1.53
N ASP A 296 -6.67 19.43 1.69
CA ASP A 296 -7.79 18.65 2.23
C ASP A 296 -9.04 18.93 1.40
N GLY A 297 -9.37 18.00 0.51
CA GLY A 297 -10.51 18.14 -0.38
C GLY A 297 -10.93 16.81 -1.00
N MET A 298 -12.14 16.37 -0.70
CA MET A 298 -12.73 15.20 -1.35
C MET A 298 -13.36 15.60 -2.68
N THR A 299 -13.32 14.69 -3.65
CA THR A 299 -13.71 14.98 -5.03
C THR A 299 -14.78 14.05 -5.57
N ARG A 300 -15.72 14.61 -6.34
CA ARG A 300 -16.66 13.88 -7.20
C ARG A 300 -16.65 14.52 -8.58
N ALA A 301 -16.68 13.69 -9.61
CA ALA A 301 -16.66 14.17 -10.98
C ALA A 301 -17.76 13.54 -11.84
N PRO A 302 -18.92 14.18 -12.03
CA PRO A 302 -19.91 13.76 -13.01
C PRO A 302 -19.39 13.86 -14.43
N VAL A 303 -20.03 13.09 -15.30
CA VAL A 303 -19.92 13.22 -16.75
C VAL A 303 -21.28 13.61 -17.30
N VAL A 304 -21.28 14.69 -18.08
CA VAL A 304 -22.47 15.19 -18.77
C VAL A 304 -22.18 15.28 -20.27
N ARG A 305 -23.23 15.29 -21.08
CA ARG A 305 -23.14 15.29 -22.54
C ARG A 305 -24.07 16.32 -23.14
N PHE A 306 -23.63 16.93 -24.24
CA PHE A 306 -24.42 17.84 -25.05
C PHE A 306 -24.51 17.38 -26.51
N ALA A 307 -25.31 18.08 -27.31
CA ALA A 307 -25.41 17.83 -28.75
C ALA A 307 -24.10 18.14 -29.51
N SER A 308 -23.31 19.10 -29.03
CA SER A 308 -22.06 19.54 -29.68
C SER A 308 -20.94 19.86 -28.68
N ALA A 309 -19.69 19.81 -29.15
CA ALA A 309 -18.53 20.21 -28.35
C ALA A 309 -18.55 21.70 -27.97
N ARG A 310 -19.09 22.56 -28.84
CA ARG A 310 -19.29 23.99 -28.56
C ARG A 310 -20.18 24.17 -27.33
N ARG A 311 -21.30 23.46 -27.27
CA ARG A 311 -22.24 23.56 -26.15
C ARG A 311 -21.65 23.04 -24.84
N ALA A 312 -20.89 21.94 -24.91
CA ALA A 312 -20.13 21.46 -23.74
C ALA A 312 -19.08 22.49 -23.26
N ALA A 313 -18.47 23.24 -24.19
CA ALA A 313 -17.55 24.32 -23.84
C ALA A 313 -18.23 25.51 -23.17
N GLU A 314 -19.46 25.85 -23.57
CA GLU A 314 -20.27 26.87 -22.89
C GLU A 314 -20.49 26.50 -21.40
N LEU A 315 -20.80 25.23 -21.10
CA LEU A 315 -20.87 24.76 -19.71
C LEU A 315 -19.52 24.87 -18.99
N LYS A 316 -18.41 24.50 -19.63
CA LYS A 316 -17.07 24.64 -19.04
C LYS A 316 -16.78 26.09 -18.65
N PHE A 317 -17.01 27.03 -19.55
CA PHE A 317 -16.78 28.45 -19.27
C PHE A 317 -17.71 28.98 -18.17
N PHE A 318 -18.96 28.52 -18.12
CA PHE A 318 -19.87 28.87 -17.04
C PHE A 318 -19.36 28.37 -15.67
N LEU A 319 -18.95 27.11 -15.58
CA LEU A 319 -18.51 26.48 -14.33
C LEU A 319 -17.18 27.02 -13.80
N GLU A 320 -16.28 27.44 -14.68
CA GLU A 320 -14.96 27.96 -14.31
C GLU A 320 -14.92 29.49 -14.23
N SER A 321 -16.04 30.18 -14.50
CA SER A 321 -16.14 31.62 -14.30
C SER A 321 -16.13 31.96 -12.81
N PRO A 322 -15.22 32.83 -12.33
CA PRO A 322 -15.22 33.28 -10.94
C PRO A 322 -16.55 33.93 -10.50
N GLU A 323 -17.25 34.59 -11.43
CA GLU A 323 -18.53 35.26 -11.16
C GLU A 323 -19.64 34.28 -10.79
N ASN A 324 -19.56 33.04 -11.28
CA ASN A 324 -20.56 32.00 -11.02
C ASN A 324 -20.21 31.11 -9.82
N PHE A 325 -18.95 31.12 -9.37
CA PHE A 325 -18.46 30.20 -8.35
C PHE A 325 -19.23 30.33 -7.04
N ASP A 326 -19.53 31.56 -6.59
CA ASP A 326 -20.25 31.79 -5.34
C ASP A 326 -21.68 31.21 -5.38
N THR A 327 -22.38 31.35 -6.51
CA THR A 327 -23.70 30.76 -6.72
C THR A 327 -23.64 29.24 -6.68
N LEU A 328 -22.68 28.65 -7.41
CA LEU A 328 -22.44 27.20 -7.40
C LEU A 328 -22.10 26.69 -6.00
N ALA A 329 -21.26 27.43 -5.26
CA ALA A 329 -20.89 27.09 -3.90
C ALA A 329 -22.10 27.15 -2.96
N VAL A 330 -22.97 28.15 -3.08
CA VAL A 330 -24.21 28.23 -2.29
C VAL A 330 -25.10 27.02 -2.56
N VAL A 331 -25.33 26.65 -3.83
CA VAL A 331 -26.15 25.49 -4.21
C VAL A 331 -25.54 24.19 -3.69
N PHE A 332 -24.23 24.02 -3.89
CA PHE A 332 -23.49 22.82 -3.45
C PHE A 332 -23.53 22.66 -1.91
N ASN A 333 -23.23 23.74 -1.18
CA ASN A 333 -23.06 23.73 0.27
C ASN A 333 -24.38 23.56 1.04
N ARG A 334 -25.54 23.83 0.42
CA ARG A 334 -26.86 23.59 1.04
C ARG A 334 -27.10 22.13 1.43
N SER A 335 -26.38 21.20 0.81
CA SER A 335 -26.50 19.76 1.10
C SER A 335 -25.97 19.35 2.48
N SER A 336 -25.10 20.14 3.11
CA SER A 336 -24.45 19.80 4.38
C SER A 336 -23.82 21.01 5.07
N ARG A 337 -23.91 21.08 6.40
CA ARG A 337 -23.24 22.12 7.20
C ARG A 337 -21.71 22.09 7.09
N PHE A 338 -21.12 20.94 6.75
CA PHE A 338 -19.66 20.75 6.64
C PHE A 338 -19.12 20.89 5.21
N ALA A 339 -19.97 20.71 4.21
CA ALA A 339 -19.56 20.79 2.81
C ALA A 339 -19.19 22.24 2.47
N ARG A 340 -17.95 22.47 2.05
CA ARG A 340 -17.54 23.73 1.42
C ARG A 340 -16.87 23.43 0.09
N LEU A 341 -17.53 23.81 -0.98
CA LEU A 341 -16.97 23.77 -2.34
C LEU A 341 -15.69 24.61 -2.37
N GLN A 342 -14.61 24.02 -2.85
CA GLN A 342 -13.28 24.64 -2.95
C GLN A 342 -12.92 24.98 -4.39
N SER A 343 -13.26 24.10 -5.34
CA SER A 343 -12.94 24.29 -6.75
C SER A 343 -13.83 23.44 -7.65
N VAL A 344 -14.02 23.89 -8.89
CA VAL A 344 -14.65 23.13 -9.97
C VAL A 344 -13.69 23.13 -11.16
N MET A 345 -13.32 21.95 -11.65
CA MET A 345 -12.45 21.79 -12.82
C MET A 345 -13.20 21.00 -13.89
N CYS A 346 -13.43 21.59 -15.06
CA CYS A 346 -14.14 20.94 -16.14
C CYS A 346 -13.19 20.56 -17.28
N THR A 347 -13.20 19.30 -17.69
CA THR A 347 -12.39 18.78 -18.81
C THR A 347 -13.29 18.20 -19.88
N LEU A 348 -13.07 18.59 -21.14
CA LEU A 348 -13.91 18.18 -22.27
C LEU A 348 -13.30 17.02 -23.03
N ALA A 349 -14.16 16.11 -23.49
CA ALA A 349 -13.83 15.09 -24.48
C ALA A 349 -14.92 15.10 -25.58
N GLY A 350 -14.67 15.89 -26.63
CA GLY A 350 -15.67 16.16 -27.66
C GLY A 350 -16.91 16.83 -27.06
N LYS A 351 -18.07 16.16 -27.15
CA LYS A 351 -19.34 16.64 -26.62
C LYS A 351 -19.65 16.22 -25.17
N ASN A 352 -18.72 15.50 -24.52
CA ASN A 352 -18.81 15.15 -23.10
C ASN A 352 -17.99 16.13 -22.25
N ALA A 353 -18.50 16.49 -21.08
CA ALA A 353 -17.81 17.28 -20.08
C ALA A 353 -17.67 16.49 -18.78
N TYR A 354 -16.44 16.41 -18.25
CA TYR A 354 -16.11 15.78 -16.98
C TYR A 354 -15.83 16.88 -15.96
N VAL A 355 -16.71 17.04 -14.97
CA VAL A 355 -16.68 18.20 -14.06
C VAL A 355 -16.24 17.75 -12.69
N ARG A 356 -14.98 17.98 -12.32
CA ARG A 356 -14.41 17.58 -11.02
C ARG A 356 -14.63 18.66 -9.97
N PHE A 357 -15.55 18.41 -9.05
CA PHE A 357 -15.79 19.22 -7.86
C PHE A 357 -14.84 18.80 -6.74
N SER A 358 -14.22 19.76 -6.06
CA SER A 358 -13.46 19.56 -4.81
C SER A 358 -14.16 20.24 -3.65
N CYS A 359 -14.24 19.57 -2.51
CA CYS A 359 -14.99 20.06 -1.36
C CYS A 359 -14.30 19.62 -0.04
N SER A 360 -14.26 20.51 0.96
CA SER A 360 -13.92 20.12 2.33
C SER A 360 -15.10 19.40 2.99
N THR A 361 -14.84 18.39 3.80
CA THR A 361 -15.90 17.50 4.34
C THR A 361 -15.86 17.36 5.86
N GLY A 362 -15.14 18.25 6.56
CA GLY A 362 -14.85 18.11 7.99
C GLY A 362 -14.01 16.86 8.23
N ASP A 363 -14.34 16.10 9.28
CA ASP A 363 -13.63 14.86 9.63
C ASP A 363 -14.13 13.63 8.87
N ALA A 364 -15.25 13.75 8.15
CA ALA A 364 -15.75 12.67 7.31
C ALA A 364 -14.89 12.52 6.06
N MET A 365 -14.67 11.29 5.60
CA MET A 365 -14.08 11.04 4.28
C MET A 365 -14.94 11.66 3.17
N GLY A 366 -16.26 11.69 3.35
CA GLY A 366 -17.12 12.67 2.70
C GLY A 366 -17.67 12.31 1.31
N MET A 367 -17.51 11.07 0.82
CA MET A 367 -18.02 10.69 -0.52
C MET A 367 -19.50 10.98 -0.72
N ASN A 368 -20.35 10.60 0.24
CA ASN A 368 -21.80 10.80 0.13
C ASN A 368 -22.15 12.29 0.17
N MET A 369 -21.44 13.04 1.01
CA MET A 369 -21.60 14.50 1.14
C MET A 369 -21.29 15.20 -0.18
N VAL A 370 -20.14 14.91 -0.79
CA VAL A 370 -19.75 15.52 -2.06
C VAL A 370 -20.67 15.07 -3.20
N SER A 371 -21.07 13.79 -3.26
CA SER A 371 -22.03 13.32 -4.26
C SER A 371 -23.37 14.06 -4.20
N LYS A 372 -23.91 14.30 -3.00
CA LYS A 372 -25.15 15.06 -2.81
C LYS A 372 -25.00 16.52 -3.22
N GLY A 373 -23.88 17.16 -2.84
CA GLY A 373 -23.57 18.52 -3.28
C GLY A 373 -23.49 18.66 -4.80
N VAL A 374 -22.87 17.69 -5.48
CA VAL A 374 -22.84 17.64 -6.95
C VAL A 374 -24.23 17.46 -7.54
N GLN A 375 -25.08 16.57 -7.00
CA GLN A 375 -26.45 16.39 -7.49
C GLN A 375 -27.24 17.71 -7.45
N ASN A 376 -27.19 18.43 -6.33
CA ASN A 376 -27.82 19.75 -6.22
C ASN A 376 -27.36 20.73 -7.30
N VAL A 377 -26.05 20.74 -7.61
CA VAL A 377 -25.50 21.60 -8.66
C VAL A 377 -25.98 21.15 -10.05
N LEU A 378 -26.03 19.85 -10.34
CA LEU A 378 -26.53 19.34 -11.62
C LEU A 378 -28.02 19.66 -11.81
N GLU A 379 -28.82 19.53 -10.77
CA GLU A 379 -30.23 19.92 -10.77
C GLU A 379 -30.39 21.42 -11.05
N PHE A 380 -29.63 22.27 -10.34
CA PHE A 380 -29.60 23.71 -10.58
C PHE A 380 -29.19 24.09 -12.01
N LEU A 381 -28.20 23.40 -12.58
CA LEU A 381 -27.75 23.66 -13.96
C LEU A 381 -28.80 23.30 -15.02
N THR A 382 -29.81 22.51 -14.69
CA THR A 382 -30.84 22.08 -15.66
C THR A 382 -31.69 23.24 -16.13
N ASP A 383 -31.81 24.32 -15.35
CA ASP A 383 -32.56 25.52 -15.74
C ASP A 383 -31.89 26.27 -16.91
N ASP A 384 -30.56 26.48 -16.85
CA ASP A 384 -29.78 27.20 -17.88
C ASP A 384 -29.24 26.27 -18.99
N PHE A 385 -29.13 24.98 -18.69
CA PHE A 385 -28.65 23.93 -19.59
C PHE A 385 -29.67 22.78 -19.67
N PRO A 386 -30.92 23.02 -20.13
CA PRO A 386 -31.95 21.99 -20.22
C PRO A 386 -31.62 20.90 -21.24
N ASP A 387 -30.66 21.15 -22.13
CA ASP A 387 -30.12 20.22 -23.11
C ASP A 387 -28.98 19.33 -22.58
N MET A 388 -28.62 19.47 -21.29
CA MET A 388 -27.59 18.69 -20.62
C MET A 388 -28.07 17.27 -20.29
N ASP A 389 -27.44 16.27 -20.89
CA ASP A 389 -27.66 14.86 -20.58
C ASP A 389 -26.68 14.38 -19.50
N VAL A 390 -27.17 14.11 -18.29
CA VAL A 390 -26.36 13.61 -17.17
C VAL A 390 -26.13 12.10 -17.33
N ILE A 391 -25.01 11.75 -17.97
CA ILE A 391 -24.61 10.35 -18.20
C ILE A 391 -24.31 9.62 -16.89
N GLY A 392 -23.76 10.32 -15.90
CA GLY A 392 -23.58 9.74 -14.58
C GLY A 392 -22.88 10.67 -13.58
N ILE A 393 -23.20 10.48 -12.30
CA ILE A 393 -22.64 11.28 -11.20
C ILE A 393 -21.13 11.04 -10.98
N SER A 394 -20.61 9.93 -11.50
CA SER A 394 -19.20 9.54 -11.40
C SER A 394 -18.67 9.08 -12.75
N GLY A 395 -18.14 10.01 -13.54
CA GLY A 395 -17.50 9.78 -14.83
C GLY A 395 -16.07 9.28 -14.77
N ASN A 396 -15.66 8.62 -13.67
CA ASN A 396 -14.29 8.17 -13.42
C ASN A 396 -13.19 9.26 -13.45
N TYR A 397 -13.55 10.54 -13.46
CA TYR A 397 -12.61 11.67 -13.38
C TYR A 397 -12.40 12.19 -11.94
N CYS A 398 -12.98 11.51 -10.94
CA CYS A 398 -12.80 11.88 -9.53
C CYS A 398 -11.32 11.75 -9.09
N SER A 399 -10.64 10.61 -9.19
CA SER A 399 -11.08 9.22 -9.49
C SER A 399 -11.15 8.39 -8.21
N ASP A 400 -12.26 7.69 -7.96
CA ASP A 400 -12.45 6.95 -6.72
C ASP A 400 -12.16 5.45 -6.90
N LYS A 401 -11.24 4.91 -6.10
CA LYS A 401 -10.84 3.48 -6.07
C LYS A 401 -10.23 2.95 -7.38
N LYS A 402 -9.62 3.83 -8.20
CA LYS A 402 -8.86 3.46 -9.41
C LYS A 402 -7.54 4.24 -9.46
N PRO A 403 -6.45 3.66 -9.98
CA PRO A 403 -5.23 4.42 -10.24
C PRO A 403 -5.51 5.48 -11.31
N ALA A 404 -5.15 6.73 -11.02
CA ALA A 404 -5.36 7.85 -11.95
C ALA A 404 -4.36 8.98 -11.71
N ALA A 405 -3.74 9.48 -12.79
CA ALA A 405 -2.78 10.58 -12.73
C ALA A 405 -3.37 11.87 -12.14
N VAL A 406 -4.67 12.12 -12.36
CA VAL A 406 -5.36 13.28 -11.77
C VAL A 406 -5.32 13.27 -10.24
N ASN A 407 -5.42 12.10 -9.59
CA ASN A 407 -5.31 12.02 -8.13
C ASN A 407 -3.88 12.29 -7.66
N TRP A 408 -2.89 11.83 -8.43
CA TRP A 408 -1.47 12.04 -8.13
C TRP A 408 -1.07 13.51 -8.25
N ILE A 409 -1.48 14.18 -9.32
CA ILE A 409 -1.08 15.55 -9.63
C ILE A 409 -1.91 16.56 -8.84
N GLU A 410 -3.23 16.41 -8.82
CA GLU A 410 -4.13 17.40 -8.21
C GLU A 410 -4.46 17.11 -6.74
N GLY A 411 -4.08 15.94 -6.24
CA GLY A 411 -4.50 15.45 -4.93
C GLY A 411 -5.96 15.00 -4.88
N ARG A 412 -6.30 14.22 -3.86
CA ARG A 412 -7.67 13.80 -3.51
C ARG A 412 -7.71 13.35 -2.04
N GLY A 413 -8.69 13.84 -1.28
CA GLY A 413 -8.71 13.64 0.17
C GLY A 413 -7.62 14.49 0.82
N LYS A 414 -6.73 13.87 1.59
CA LYS A 414 -5.62 14.54 2.27
C LYS A 414 -4.33 14.37 1.46
N SER A 415 -3.68 15.47 1.08
CA SER A 415 -2.30 15.46 0.58
C SER A 415 -1.38 15.74 1.76
N VAL A 416 -0.50 14.79 2.10
CA VAL A 416 0.37 14.85 3.28
C VAL A 416 1.81 14.63 2.87
N VAL A 417 2.72 15.38 3.46
CA VAL A 417 4.17 15.15 3.41
C VAL A 417 4.68 14.87 4.82
N CYS A 418 5.67 13.97 4.94
CA CYS A 418 6.31 13.62 6.20
C CYS A 418 7.81 13.44 5.96
N GLU A 419 8.63 13.92 6.90
CA GLU A 419 10.09 13.81 6.84
C GLU A 419 10.68 13.41 8.19
N ALA A 420 11.86 12.76 8.14
CA ALA A 420 12.66 12.40 9.30
C ALA A 420 14.14 12.34 8.90
N VAL A 421 15.05 12.61 9.85
CA VAL A 421 16.50 12.42 9.66
C VAL A 421 16.93 11.26 10.55
N ILE A 422 17.45 10.20 9.95
CA ILE A 422 17.94 9.03 10.70
C ILE A 422 19.44 9.17 10.93
N ARG A 423 19.88 9.06 12.20
CA ARG A 423 21.31 9.17 12.54
C ARG A 423 22.10 8.01 11.92
N GLY A 424 23.29 8.30 11.40
CA GLY A 424 24.12 7.28 10.70
C GLY A 424 24.42 6.05 11.55
N GLU A 425 24.61 6.21 12.87
CA GLU A 425 24.78 5.08 13.80
C GLU A 425 23.55 4.16 13.87
N ILE A 426 22.34 4.72 13.77
CA ILE A 426 21.07 3.98 13.81
C ILE A 426 20.85 3.28 12.49
N VAL A 427 21.22 3.91 11.37
CA VAL A 427 21.21 3.23 10.07
C VAL A 427 22.09 1.99 10.11
N ASN A 428 23.32 2.08 10.61
CA ASN A 428 24.24 0.94 10.64
C ASN A 428 23.85 -0.18 11.63
N LYS A 429 23.24 0.17 12.76
CA LYS A 429 22.91 -0.79 13.83
C LYS A 429 21.52 -1.37 13.70
N ALA A 430 20.57 -0.57 13.23
CA ALA A 430 19.14 -0.84 13.36
C ALA A 430 18.40 -0.91 12.02
N LEU A 431 18.99 -0.61 10.87
CA LEU A 431 18.39 -0.78 9.54
C LEU A 431 19.27 -1.73 8.70
#